data_AF-A0A1Y4FX51-F1
#
_entry.id   AF-A0A1Y4FX51-F1
#
_cell.length_a   1.000
_cell.length_b   1.000
_cell.length_c   1.000
_cell.angle_alpha   90.00
_cell.angle_beta   90.00
_cell.angle_gamma   90.00
#
_symmetry.space_group_name_H-M   'P 1'
#
loop_
_entity.id
_entity.type
_entity.pdbx_description
1 polymer ?
#
loop_
_entity_poly.entity_id
_entity_poly.type
_entity_poly.pdbx_seq_one_letter_code
_entity_poly.pdbx_strand_id
1 'polypeptide(L)'
;MICIGIDTGVHTGFAVWDSKQRSLLMVTSLPIHKAMENVRSLRDEYVAVGDKVFVRVEDPRQRNWFGTERMSREEERKRLQGVGSVKRDASIWEDYLKDLGVEFEMVAPKRNVTKLKQETFKRYTGWGKQTNEHGRDAAMLVFGY
;
A
#
# COMPACT_ATOMS: atom_id res chain seq x y z
N MET A 1 -5.60 -14.80 -9.75
CA MET A 1 -4.50 -14.12 -9.05
C MET A 1 -5.12 -13.00 -8.24
N ILE A 2 -4.75 -12.93 -6.97
CA ILE A 2 -5.16 -11.87 -6.05
C ILE A 2 -3.95 -10.98 -5.81
N CYS A 3 -4.13 -9.69 -6.03
CA CYS A 3 -3.12 -8.67 -5.80
C CYS A 3 -3.48 -7.87 -4.55
N ILE A 4 -2.55 -7.77 -3.61
CA ILE A 4 -2.73 -7.00 -2.36
C ILE A 4 -1.85 -5.77 -2.44
N GLY A 5 -2.44 -4.59 -2.27
CA GLY A 5 -1.73 -3.32 -2.23
C GLY A 5 -1.57 -2.85 -0.79
N ILE A 6 -0.36 -2.40 -0.45
CA ILE A 6 0.01 -1.95 0.90
C ILE A 6 0.68 -0.57 0.81
N ASP A 7 0.04 0.44 1.41
CA ASP A 7 0.63 1.75 1.64
C ASP A 7 1.23 1.78 3.05
N THR A 8 2.55 1.91 3.16
CA THR A 8 3.26 1.80 4.44
C THR A 8 3.18 3.07 5.27
N GLY A 9 2.85 2.91 6.55
CA GLY A 9 2.84 3.99 7.53
C GLY A 9 2.05 3.61 8.77
N VAL A 10 1.93 4.56 9.71
CA VAL A 10 1.19 4.41 10.98
C VAL A 10 -0.24 3.91 10.74
N HIS A 11 -0.90 4.46 9.71
CA HIS A 11 -2.15 3.95 9.17
C HIS A 11 -1.85 3.25 7.85
N THR A 12 -1.70 1.94 7.89
CA THR A 12 -1.35 1.15 6.71
C THR A 12 -2.55 1.08 5.77
N GLY A 13 -2.42 1.62 4.57
CA GLY A 13 -3.42 1.45 3.53
C GLY A 13 -3.42 0.00 3.06
N PHE A 14 -4.60 -0.58 2.90
CA PHE A 14 -4.75 -1.97 2.51
C PHE A 14 -5.81 -2.10 1.43
N ALA A 15 -5.44 -2.71 0.30
CA ALA A 15 -6.35 -2.97 -0.79
C ALA A 15 -6.18 -4.38 -1.34
N VAL A 16 -7.28 -4.96 -1.82
CA VAL A 16 -7.29 -6.27 -2.47
C VAL A 16 -7.93 -6.12 -3.83
N TRP A 17 -7.23 -6.59 -4.85
CA TRP A 17 -7.64 -6.59 -6.25
C TRP A 17 -7.70 -8.01 -6.78
N ASP A 18 -8.79 -8.33 -7.47
CA ASP A 18 -8.93 -9.60 -8.18
C ASP A 18 -8.65 -9.37 -9.67
N SER A 19 -7.53 -9.92 -10.16
CA SER A 19 -7.16 -9.80 -11.58
C SER A 19 -8.11 -10.56 -12.51
N LYS A 20 -8.83 -11.58 -12.04
CA LYS A 20 -9.81 -12.33 -12.85
C LYS A 20 -11.06 -11.48 -13.08
N GLN A 21 -11.57 -10.87 -12.02
CA GLN A 21 -12.76 -10.01 -12.09
C GLN A 21 -12.44 -8.58 -12.51
N ARG A 22 -11.16 -8.21 -12.52
CA ARG A 22 -10.67 -6.84 -12.76
C ARG A 22 -11.38 -5.82 -11.88
N SER A 23 -11.52 -6.15 -10.61
CA SER A 23 -12.27 -5.37 -9.63
C SER A 23 -11.55 -5.32 -8.29
N LEU A 24 -11.78 -4.23 -7.55
CA LEU A 24 -11.35 -4.14 -6.15
C LEU A 24 -12.34 -4.93 -5.29
N LEU A 25 -11.80 -5.76 -4.40
CA LEU A 25 -12.57 -6.52 -3.41
C LEU A 25 -12.60 -5.80 -2.07
N MET A 26 -11.50 -5.13 -1.72
CA MET A 26 -11.35 -4.42 -0.44
C MET A 26 -10.48 -3.18 -0.62
N VAL A 27 -10.87 -2.10 0.05
CA VAL A 27 -10.09 -0.86 0.17
C VAL A 27 -10.33 -0.30 1.57
N THR A 28 -9.30 -0.27 2.40
CA THR A 28 -9.39 0.18 3.80
C THR A 28 -8.04 0.70 4.30
N SER A 29 -7.98 1.16 5.55
CA SER A 29 -6.74 1.37 6.29
C SER A 29 -6.79 0.62 7.61
N LEU A 30 -5.70 -0.02 7.97
CA LEU A 30 -5.58 -0.82 9.19
C LEU A 30 -4.27 -0.48 9.91
N PRO A 31 -4.17 -0.79 11.21
CA PRO A 31 -2.86 -0.89 11.86
C PRO A 31 -2.01 -1.98 11.17
N ILE A 32 -0.68 -1.79 11.19
CA ILE A 32 0.27 -2.69 10.51
C ILE A 32 0.08 -4.18 10.87
N HIS A 33 -0.12 -4.49 12.16
CA HIS A 33 -0.30 -5.86 12.64
C HIS A 33 -1.60 -6.50 12.09
N LYS A 34 -2.69 -5.73 11.97
CA LYS A 34 -3.94 -6.20 11.36
C LYS A 34 -3.81 -6.38 9.85
N ALA A 35 -3.07 -5.50 9.18
CA ALA A 35 -2.75 -5.70 7.78
C ALA A 35 -1.92 -6.98 7.57
N MET A 36 -0.94 -7.27 8.41
CA MET A 36 -0.12 -8.49 8.36
C MET A 36 -0.94 -9.76 8.58
N GLU A 37 -1.83 -9.76 9.59
CA GLU A 37 -2.79 -10.85 9.83
C GLU A 37 -3.66 -11.10 8.59
N ASN A 38 -4.17 -10.03 7.95
CA ASN A 38 -5.00 -10.15 6.75
C ASN A 38 -4.22 -10.69 5.56
N VAL A 39 -2.98 -10.26 5.32
CA VAL A 39 -2.13 -10.81 4.24
C VAL A 39 -1.94 -12.31 4.42
N ARG A 40 -1.65 -12.75 5.64
CA ARG A 40 -1.48 -14.18 5.95
C ARG A 40 -2.77 -14.96 5.71
N SER A 41 -3.89 -14.48 6.23
CA SER A 41 -5.19 -15.15 6.05
C SER A 41 -5.58 -15.27 4.58
N LEU A 42 -5.43 -14.19 3.80
CA LEU A 42 -5.71 -14.21 2.36
C LEU A 42 -4.75 -15.15 1.61
N ARG A 43 -3.47 -15.14 1.97
CA ARG A 43 -2.50 -16.09 1.41
C ARG A 43 -2.94 -17.53 1.67
N ASP A 44 -3.29 -17.87 2.90
CA ASP A 44 -3.68 -19.24 3.27
C ASP A 44 -4.96 -19.66 2.52
N GLU A 45 -5.96 -18.77 2.45
CA GLU A 45 -7.23 -19.02 1.77
C GLU A 45 -7.06 -19.21 0.25
N TYR A 46 -6.35 -18.30 -0.41
CA TYR A 46 -6.21 -18.33 -1.87
C TYR A 46 -5.21 -19.39 -2.34
N VAL A 47 -4.15 -19.66 -1.59
CA VAL A 47 -3.23 -20.76 -1.90
C VAL A 47 -3.93 -22.12 -1.75
N ALA A 48 -4.83 -22.26 -0.77
CA ALA A 48 -5.59 -23.50 -0.60
C ALA A 48 -6.50 -23.83 -1.79
N VAL A 49 -7.03 -22.81 -2.48
CA VAL A 49 -7.82 -22.98 -3.73
C VAL A 49 -6.95 -22.98 -5.00
N GLY A 50 -5.62 -22.94 -4.87
CA GLY A 50 -4.68 -22.96 -5.98
C GLY A 50 -4.51 -21.62 -6.71
N ASP A 51 -4.98 -20.52 -6.14
CA ASP A 51 -4.76 -19.17 -6.67
C ASP A 51 -3.45 -18.56 -6.17
N LYS A 52 -2.81 -17.77 -7.03
CA LYS A 52 -1.61 -17.00 -6.67
C LYS A 52 -1.97 -15.71 -5.94
N VAL A 53 -1.23 -15.40 -4.89
CA VAL A 53 -1.29 -14.13 -4.16
C VAL A 53 -0.01 -13.36 -4.40
N PHE A 54 -0.16 -12.10 -4.84
CA PHE A 54 0.94 -11.18 -5.10
C PHE A 54 0.77 -9.92 -4.25
N VAL A 55 1.82 -9.47 -3.57
CA VAL A 55 1.75 -8.30 -2.68
C VAL A 55 2.59 -7.16 -3.23
N ARG A 56 2.03 -5.96 -3.35
CA ARG A 56 2.75 -4.74 -3.72
C ARG A 56 2.78 -3.80 -2.53
N VAL A 57 3.99 -3.44 -2.11
CA VAL A 57 4.20 -2.58 -0.94
C VAL A 57 4.87 -1.29 -1.40
N GLU A 58 4.33 -0.13 -1.01
CA GLU A 58 5.02 1.13 -1.23
C GLU A 58 6.30 1.20 -0.38
N ASP A 59 7.43 1.54 -1.01
CA ASP A 59 8.73 1.62 -0.36
C ASP A 59 9.29 3.04 -0.37
N PRO A 60 9.12 3.83 0.71
CA PRO A 60 9.66 5.18 0.79
C PRO A 60 11.20 5.24 0.75
N ARG A 61 11.91 4.11 0.93
CA ARG A 61 13.38 4.05 0.79
C ARG A 61 13.82 4.28 -0.65
N GLN A 62 12.99 3.93 -1.63
CA GLN A 62 13.26 4.10 -3.07
C GLN A 62 12.93 5.52 -3.59
N ARG A 63 12.59 6.45 -2.71
CA ARG A 63 12.22 7.82 -3.08
C ARG A 63 13.45 8.63 -3.48
N ASN A 64 13.47 9.08 -4.74
CA ASN A 64 14.57 9.87 -5.31
C ASN A 64 14.40 11.40 -5.23
N TRP A 65 13.29 11.90 -4.65
CA TRP A 65 13.03 13.34 -4.50
C TRP A 65 12.68 13.72 -3.06
N PHE A 66 13.53 14.54 -2.44
CA PHE A 66 13.27 15.17 -1.16
C PHE A 66 12.94 16.64 -1.44
N GLY A 67 11.66 16.96 -1.58
CA GLY A 67 11.17 18.34 -1.79
C GLY A 67 11.35 19.21 -0.55
N THR A 68 12.60 19.41 -0.16
CA THR A 68 13.06 20.12 1.05
C THR A 68 13.64 21.49 0.72
N GLU A 69 13.92 21.78 -0.56
CA GLU A 69 14.56 23.02 -1.02
C GLU A 69 13.79 24.32 -0.73
N ARG A 70 12.50 24.24 -0.35
CA ARG A 70 11.66 25.42 -0.06
C ARG A 70 11.02 25.41 1.33
N MET A 71 11.45 24.55 2.25
CA MET A 71 10.79 24.40 3.56
C MET A 71 11.54 25.10 4.68
N SER A 72 10.81 25.54 5.72
CA SER A 72 11.43 26.02 6.96
C SER A 72 12.18 24.87 7.66
N ARG A 73 13.28 25.19 8.37
CA ARG A 73 14.08 24.21 9.13
C ARG A 73 13.25 23.36 10.10
N GLU A 74 12.19 23.91 10.68
CA GLU A 74 11.30 23.15 11.58
C GLU A 74 10.46 22.10 10.84
N GLU A 75 9.96 22.43 9.65
CA GLU A 75 9.16 21.50 8.84
C GLU A 75 10.02 20.39 8.25
N GLU A 76 11.25 20.74 7.85
CA GLU A 76 12.27 19.79 7.43
C GLU A 76 12.57 18.78 8.55
N ARG A 77 12.80 19.27 9.78
CA ARG A 77 13.10 18.42 10.94
C ARG A 77 11.93 17.48 11.29
N LYS A 78 10.68 17.96 11.26
CA LYS A 78 9.48 17.13 11.46
C LYS A 78 9.34 16.06 10.37
N ARG A 79 9.56 16.41 9.11
CA ARG A 79 9.54 15.42 8.01
C ARG A 79 10.64 14.38 8.15
N LEU A 80 11.88 14.79 8.47
CA LEU A 80 13.01 13.88 8.64
C LEU A 80 12.77 12.87 9.79
N GLN A 81 12.16 13.30 10.89
CA GLN A 81 11.78 12.40 11.99
C GLN A 81 10.73 11.37 11.55
N GLY A 82 9.74 11.77 10.77
CA GLY A 82 8.73 10.85 10.23
C GLY A 82 9.30 9.84 9.23
N VAL A 83 10.23 10.27 8.38
CA VAL A 83 10.84 9.43 7.33
C VAL A 83 11.54 8.20 7.91
N GLY A 84 12.21 8.32 9.07
CA GLY A 84 12.85 7.19 9.73
C GLY A 84 11.87 6.08 10.12
N SER A 85 10.68 6.46 10.63
CA SER A 85 9.64 5.50 11.01
C SER A 85 9.10 4.74 9.80
N VAL A 86 8.76 5.44 8.72
CA VAL A 86 8.15 4.78 7.54
C VAL A 86 9.15 3.87 6.84
N LYS A 87 10.45 4.23 6.81
CA LYS A 87 11.52 3.35 6.29
C LYS A 87 11.66 2.06 7.09
N ARG A 88 11.47 2.13 8.42
CA ARG A 88 11.45 0.95 9.28
C ARG A 88 10.25 0.07 8.96
N ASP A 89 9.05 0.66 8.86
CA ASP A 89 7.82 -0.08 8.54
C ASP A 89 7.94 -0.84 7.21
N ALA A 90 8.50 -0.21 6.17
CA ALA A 90 8.75 -0.86 4.89
C ALA A 90 9.74 -2.03 4.98
N SER A 91 10.74 -1.93 5.85
CA SER A 91 11.69 -3.03 6.08
C SER A 91 11.03 -4.19 6.84
N ILE A 92 10.16 -3.90 7.81
CA ILE A 92 9.38 -4.93 8.51
C ILE A 92 8.46 -5.67 7.53
N TRP A 93 7.81 -4.94 6.61
CA TRP A 93 6.99 -5.57 5.57
C TRP A 93 7.81 -6.49 4.66
N GLU A 94 8.97 -6.04 4.22
CA GLU A 94 9.86 -6.85 3.40
C GLU A 94 10.29 -8.14 4.11
N ASP A 95 10.72 -8.05 5.37
CA ASP A 95 11.13 -9.22 6.16
C ASP A 95 9.94 -10.17 6.41
N TYR A 96 8.77 -9.62 6.76
CA TYR A 96 7.55 -10.40 6.99
C TYR A 96 7.07 -11.14 5.74
N LEU A 97 7.09 -10.49 4.58
CA LEU A 97 6.66 -11.10 3.32
C LEU A 97 7.63 -12.19 2.85
N LYS A 98 8.94 -12.02 3.10
CA LYS A 98 9.96 -13.05 2.87
C LYS A 98 9.72 -14.27 3.76
N ASP A 99 9.47 -14.06 5.05
CA ASP A 99 9.18 -15.14 6.01
C ASP A 99 7.90 -15.90 5.65
N LEU A 100 6.85 -15.17 5.25
CA LEU A 100 5.58 -15.76 4.81
C LEU A 100 5.70 -16.53 3.47
N GLY A 101 6.76 -16.30 2.70
CA GLY A 101 7.00 -16.97 1.42
C GLY A 101 6.03 -16.54 0.32
N VAL A 102 5.58 -15.29 0.32
CA VAL A 102 4.64 -14.74 -0.67
C VAL A 102 5.41 -14.02 -1.77
N GLU A 103 4.90 -14.07 -3.01
CA GLU A 103 5.46 -13.25 -4.08
C GLU A 103 5.12 -11.77 -3.82
N PHE A 104 6.15 -10.91 -3.74
CA PHE A 104 5.93 -9.49 -3.49
C PHE A 104 6.86 -8.57 -4.30
N GLU A 105 6.45 -7.32 -4.43
CA GLU A 105 7.23 -6.24 -5.06
C GLU A 105 7.21 -4.98 -4.18
N MET A 106 8.40 -4.44 -3.93
CA MET A 106 8.58 -3.15 -3.26
C MET A 106 8.57 -2.05 -4.32
N VAL A 107 7.53 -1.21 -4.31
CA VAL A 107 7.26 -0.20 -5.34
C VAL A 107 7.65 1.19 -4.84
N ALA A 108 8.44 1.92 -5.61
CA ALA A 108 8.78 3.31 -5.27
C ALA A 108 7.50 4.19 -5.22
N PRO A 109 7.41 5.16 -4.29
CA PRO A 109 6.27 6.06 -4.20
C PRO A 109 6.15 6.84 -5.50
N LYS A 110 4.97 6.93 -6.10
CA LYS A 110 4.81 7.75 -7.32
C LYS A 110 4.86 9.23 -6.96
N ARG A 111 5.45 10.05 -7.84
CA ARG A 111 5.45 11.51 -7.71
C ARG A 111 4.06 12.07 -8.03
N ASN A 112 3.08 11.77 -7.18
CA ASN A 112 1.74 12.31 -7.31
C ASN A 112 1.70 13.69 -6.66
N VAL A 113 1.56 14.72 -7.48
CA VAL A 113 1.43 16.12 -7.05
C VAL A 113 0.04 16.37 -6.43
N THR A 114 -0.94 15.52 -6.76
CA THR A 114 -2.32 15.66 -6.30
C THR A 114 -2.83 14.33 -5.74
N LYS A 115 -3.22 14.32 -4.47
CA LYS A 115 -3.88 13.17 -3.84
C LYS A 115 -5.21 12.89 -4.55
N LEU A 116 -5.48 11.61 -4.82
CA LEU A 116 -6.74 11.21 -5.47
C LEU A 116 -7.93 11.48 -4.54
N LYS A 117 -8.88 12.28 -5.02
CA LYS A 117 -10.16 12.51 -4.34
C LYS A 117 -11.07 11.28 -4.47
N GLN A 118 -11.98 11.11 -3.51
CA GLN A 118 -12.89 9.97 -3.49
C GLN A 118 -13.75 9.87 -4.76
N GLU A 119 -14.27 10.99 -5.26
CA GLU A 119 -15.09 11.01 -6.48
C GLU A 119 -14.31 10.55 -7.70
N THR A 120 -13.07 11.02 -7.84
CA THR A 120 -12.17 10.64 -8.92
C THR A 120 -11.80 9.16 -8.81
N PHE A 121 -11.50 8.68 -7.60
CA PHE A 121 -11.22 7.27 -7.34
C PHE A 121 -12.42 6.37 -7.70
N LYS A 122 -13.63 6.76 -7.32
CA LYS A 122 -14.86 6.03 -7.68
C LYS A 122 -15.06 6.00 -9.19
N ARG A 123 -14.78 7.09 -9.91
CA ARG A 123 -14.88 7.12 -11.38
C ARG A 123 -13.88 6.19 -12.05
N TYR A 124 -12.64 6.11 -11.55
CA TYR A 124 -11.63 5.23 -12.14
C TYR A 124 -11.83 3.76 -11.81
N THR A 125 -12.18 3.46 -10.55
CA THR A 125 -12.18 2.08 -10.04
C THR A 125 -13.56 1.43 -9.93
N GLY A 126 -14.63 2.23 -10.06
CA GLY A 126 -16.00 1.80 -9.76
C GLY A 126 -16.29 1.62 -8.26
N TRP A 127 -15.33 1.88 -7.38
CA TRP A 127 -15.48 1.62 -5.94
C TRP A 127 -16.44 2.62 -5.28
N GLY A 128 -17.64 2.15 -4.94
CA GLY A 128 -18.72 2.98 -4.40
C GLY A 128 -18.69 3.20 -2.89
N LYS A 129 -17.89 2.44 -2.13
CA LYS A 129 -17.85 2.50 -0.65
C LYS A 129 -16.98 3.66 -0.17
N GLN A 130 -17.10 3.99 1.11
CA GLN A 130 -16.21 4.98 1.74
C GLN A 130 -14.75 4.52 1.67
N THR A 131 -13.86 5.48 1.45
CA THR A 131 -12.41 5.25 1.39
C THR A 131 -11.69 6.37 2.12
N ASN A 132 -10.54 6.05 2.70
CA ASN A 132 -9.58 7.04 3.15
C ASN A 132 -8.43 7.16 2.14
N GLU A 133 -7.53 8.11 2.39
CA GLU A 133 -6.40 8.39 1.50
C GLU A 133 -5.47 7.18 1.36
N HIS A 134 -5.00 6.62 2.47
CA HIS A 134 -4.09 5.47 2.49
C HIS A 134 -4.65 4.26 1.74
N GLY A 135 -5.93 3.94 1.94
CA GLY A 135 -6.59 2.86 1.22
C GLY A 135 -6.66 3.11 -0.28
N ARG A 136 -6.91 4.36 -0.71
CA ARG A 136 -6.88 4.72 -2.14
C ARG A 136 -5.47 4.57 -2.71
N ASP A 137 -4.44 5.02 -2.00
CA ASP A 137 -3.06 4.91 -2.45
C ASP A 137 -2.64 3.43 -2.59
N ALA A 138 -2.97 2.61 -1.59
CA ALA A 138 -2.80 1.16 -1.65
C ALA A 138 -3.55 0.52 -2.82
N ALA A 139 -4.79 0.94 -3.09
CA ALA A 139 -5.56 0.44 -4.23
C ALA A 139 -4.92 0.82 -5.57
N MET A 140 -4.35 2.02 -5.69
CA MET A 140 -3.66 2.47 -6.90
C MET A 140 -2.34 1.73 -7.16
N LEU A 141 -1.77 1.04 -6.18
CA LEU A 141 -0.64 0.14 -6.38
C LEU A 141 -1.06 -1.11 -7.17
N VAL A 142 -2.26 -1.62 -6.94
CA VAL A 142 -2.73 -2.90 -7.54
C VAL A 142 -3.77 -2.73 -8.65
N PHE A 143 -4.34 -1.53 -8.80
CA PHE A 143 -5.36 -1.27 -9.81
C PHE A 143 -4.81 -1.49 -11.24
N GLY A 144 -5.45 -2.41 -11.96
CA GLY A 144 -5.12 -2.74 -13.35
C GLY A 144 -4.09 -3.87 -13.55
N TYR A 145 -3.66 -4.54 -12.48
CA TYR A 145 -2.77 -5.71 -12.50
C TYR A 145 -3.52 -7.01 -12.81
#